data_AF-A0A1G6PUP0-F1
#
_entry.id   AF-A0A1G6PUP0-F1
#
_cell.length_a   1.000
_cell.length_b   1.000
_cell.length_c   1.000
_cell.angle_alpha   90.00
_cell.angle_beta   90.00
_cell.angle_gamma   90.00
#
_symmetry.space_group_name_H-M   'P 1'
#
loop_
_entity.id
_entity.type
_entity.pdbx_description
1 polymer ?
#
loop_
_entity_poly.entity_id
_entity_poly.type
_entity_poly.pdbx_seq_one_letter_code
_entity_poly.pdbx_strand_id
1 'polypeptide(L)'
;MILNKNECQAAGLDPAEVAKIARGISRYAKQAQALGVQVFGGGTGGQLRFSDGGSGDLILAHLDGNFDGGDGANALDADGLLRGEYA
;
A
#
# COMPACT_ATOMS: atom_id res chain seq x y z
N MET A 1 -2.87 -1.75 -17.44
CA MET A 1 -3.64 -0.79 -16.62
C MET A 1 -4.83 -0.37 -17.44
N ILE A 2 -6.00 -0.33 -16.83
CA ILE A 2 -7.24 0.16 -17.44
C ILE A 2 -7.51 1.54 -16.82
N LEU A 3 -7.82 2.54 -17.65
CA LEU A 3 -8.15 3.89 -17.22
C LEU A 3 -9.61 4.18 -17.54
N ASN A 4 -10.39 4.52 -16.51
CA ASN A 4 -11.81 4.79 -16.63
C ASN A 4 -12.04 6.31 -16.83
N LYS A 5 -12.16 6.74 -18.10
CA LYS A 5 -12.15 8.17 -18.46
C LYS A 5 -13.39 8.92 -17.98
N ASN A 6 -14.56 8.29 -18.01
CA ASN A 6 -15.82 8.92 -17.61
C ASN A 6 -15.83 9.23 -16.10
N GLU A 7 -15.24 8.37 -15.30
CA GLU A 7 -15.09 8.48 -13.85
C GLU A 7 -14.08 9.57 -13.50
N CYS A 8 -12.98 9.68 -14.26
CA CYS A 8 -12.06 10.82 -14.13
C CYS A 8 -12.79 12.14 -14.37
N GLN A 9 -13.60 12.22 -15.44
CA GLN A 9 -14.40 13.41 -15.75
C GLN A 9 -15.44 13.71 -14.68
N ALA A 10 -16.17 12.69 -14.19
CA ALA A 10 -17.16 12.85 -13.13
C ALA A 10 -16.53 13.33 -11.81
N ALA A 11 -15.28 12.94 -11.52
CA ALA A 11 -14.51 13.41 -10.38
C ALA A 11 -13.84 14.78 -10.60
N GLY A 12 -13.96 15.38 -11.79
CA GLY A 12 -13.31 16.66 -12.14
C GLY A 12 -11.80 16.56 -12.31
N LEU A 13 -11.26 15.38 -12.63
CA LEU A 13 -9.82 15.12 -12.76
C LEU A 13 -9.41 14.95 -14.22
N ASP A 14 -8.20 15.40 -14.56
CA ASP A 14 -7.58 15.13 -15.86
C ASP A 14 -7.20 13.64 -15.98
N PRO A 15 -7.75 12.90 -16.96
CA PRO A 15 -7.37 11.50 -17.18
C PRO A 15 -5.86 11.30 -17.41
N ALA A 16 -5.14 12.28 -17.96
CA ALA A 16 -3.71 12.17 -18.21
C ALA A 16 -2.90 12.14 -16.90
N GLU A 17 -3.24 13.00 -15.95
CA GLU A 17 -2.60 13.05 -14.62
C GLU A 17 -2.93 11.79 -13.81
N VAL A 18 -4.19 11.33 -13.82
CA VAL A 18 -4.59 10.06 -13.19
C VAL A 18 -3.80 8.90 -13.78
N ALA A 19 -3.65 8.84 -15.11
CA ALA A 19 -2.88 7.78 -15.77
C ALA A 19 -1.38 7.83 -15.41
N LYS A 20 -0.81 9.01 -15.18
CA LYS A 20 0.59 9.18 -14.77
C LYS A 20 0.81 8.65 -13.35
N ILE A 21 -0.06 9.03 -12.42
CA ILE A 21 -0.05 8.55 -11.02
C ILE A 21 -0.21 7.02 -10.99
N ALA A 22 -1.22 6.48 -11.68
CA ALA A 22 -1.48 5.05 -11.72
C ALA A 22 -0.31 4.24 -12.31
N ARG A 23 0.39 4.76 -13.33
CA ARG A 23 1.62 4.15 -13.88
C ARG A 23 2.75 4.15 -12.86
N GLY A 24 2.93 5.25 -12.12
CA GLY A 24 3.92 5.38 -11.06
C GLY A 24 3.71 4.33 -9.97
N ILE A 25 2.50 4.28 -9.41
CA ILE A 25 2.13 3.32 -8.37
C ILE A 25 2.28 1.89 -8.89
N SER A 26 1.78 1.57 -10.08
CA SER A 26 1.91 0.24 -10.67
C SER A 26 3.36 -0.20 -10.85
N ARG A 27 4.26 0.72 -11.20
CA ARG A 27 5.69 0.41 -11.35
C ARG A 27 6.30 0.00 -10.01
N TYR A 28 6.07 0.78 -8.95
CA TYR A 28 6.62 0.47 -7.63
C TYR A 28 5.96 -0.75 -7.00
N ALA A 29 4.64 -0.93 -7.18
CA ALA A 29 3.94 -2.12 -6.72
C ALA A 29 4.52 -3.41 -7.35
N LYS A 30 4.86 -3.38 -8.65
CA LYS A 30 5.54 -4.51 -9.31
C LYS A 30 6.96 -4.76 -8.79
N GLN A 31 7.70 -3.70 -8.47
CA GLN A 31 9.02 -3.83 -7.86
C GLN A 31 8.92 -4.43 -6.46
N ALA A 32 7.96 -3.99 -5.64
CA ALA A 32 7.65 -4.58 -4.34
C ALA A 32 7.27 -6.05 -4.47
N GLN A 33 6.39 -6.40 -5.41
CA GLN A 33 6.00 -7.78 -5.69
C GLN A 33 7.21 -8.66 -6.04
N ALA A 34 8.16 -8.16 -6.83
CA ALA A 34 9.38 -8.90 -7.18
C ALA A 34 10.28 -9.20 -5.97
N LEU A 35 10.14 -8.42 -4.88
CA LEU A 35 10.82 -8.62 -3.60
C LEU A 35 9.97 -9.42 -2.59
N GLY A 36 8.74 -9.83 -2.95
CA GLY A 36 7.79 -10.44 -2.01
C GLY A 36 7.16 -9.45 -1.02
N VAL A 37 7.27 -8.14 -1.29
CA VAL A 37 6.73 -7.06 -0.46
C VAL A 37 5.34 -6.66 -0.95
N GLN A 38 4.41 -6.51 -0.02
CA GLN A 38 3.06 -6.03 -0.26
C GLN A 38 2.94 -4.54 0.07
N VAL A 39 2.24 -3.80 -0.79
CA VAL A 39 1.76 -2.45 -0.46
C VAL A 39 0.42 -2.59 0.23
N PHE A 40 0.34 -2.15 1.48
CA PHE A 40 -0.86 -2.17 2.30
C PHE A 40 -1.34 -0.74 2.55
N GLY A 41 -2.64 -0.49 2.38
CA GLY A 41 -3.29 0.72 2.88
C GLY A 41 -4.06 0.40 4.15
N GLY A 42 -4.03 1.29 5.14
CA GLY A 42 -4.89 1.15 6.32
C GLY A 42 -5.10 2.45 7.08
N GLY A 43 -5.81 2.37 8.20
CA GLY A 43 -6.32 3.53 8.96
C GLY A 43 -5.27 4.58 9.36
N THR A 44 -3.99 4.20 9.44
CA THR A 44 -2.88 5.11 9.76
C THR A 44 -2.02 5.50 8.54
N GLY A 45 -2.44 5.20 7.31
CA GLY A 45 -1.71 5.49 6.07
C GLY A 45 -1.23 4.24 5.31
N GLY A 46 -0.29 4.43 4.39
CA GLY A 46 0.28 3.34 3.59
C GLY A 46 1.46 2.67 4.28
N GLN A 47 1.66 1.38 4.03
CA GLN A 47 2.77 0.59 4.57
C GLN A 47 3.32 -0.36 3.50
N LEU A 48 4.62 -0.66 3.60
CA LEU A 48 5.23 -1.81 2.93
C LEU A 48 5.33 -2.95 3.93
N ARG A 49 4.77 -4.11 3.57
CA ARG A 49 4.68 -5.28 4.43
C ARG A 49 5.36 -6.50 3.82
N PHE A 50 5.95 -7.34 4.66
CA PHE A 50 6.54 -8.61 4.23
C PHE A 50 6.07 -9.75 5.13
N SER A 51 5.54 -10.81 4.52
CA SER A 51 5.10 -11.99 5.24
C SER A 51 6.26 -12.97 5.40
N ASP A 52 6.71 -13.14 6.63
CA ASP A 52 7.76 -14.10 7.01
C ASP A 52 7.19 -15.35 7.72
N GLY A 53 5.85 -15.45 7.83
CA GLY A 53 5.15 -16.53 8.52
C GLY A 53 4.93 -16.32 10.02
N GLY A 54 5.27 -15.14 10.55
CA GLY A 54 5.00 -14.77 11.95
C GLY A 54 3.53 -14.41 12.25
N SER A 55 3.25 -14.02 13.50
CA SER A 55 1.98 -13.38 13.88
C SER A 55 1.95 -11.95 13.34
N GLY A 56 1.41 -11.82 12.13
CA GLY A 56 1.36 -10.55 11.40
C GLY A 56 2.58 -10.33 10.51
N ASP A 57 2.39 -9.50 9.48
CA ASP A 57 3.44 -9.17 8.53
C ASP A 57 4.37 -8.09 9.09
N LEU A 58 5.67 -8.21 8.81
CA LEU A 58 6.67 -7.20 9.14
C LEU A 58 6.36 -5.89 8.42
N ILE A 59 6.31 -4.79 9.17
CA ILE A 59 6.19 -3.44 8.60
C ILE A 59 7.61 -2.95 8.27
N LEU A 60 7.90 -2.86 6.97
CA LEU A 60 9.22 -2.46 6.46
C LEU A 60 9.36 -0.95 6.31
N ALA A 61 8.25 -0.26 5.98
CA ALA A 61 8.23 1.19 5.81
C ALA A 61 6.80 1.73 5.94
N HIS A 62 6.68 2.97 6.41
CA HIS A 62 5.48 3.78 6.29
C HIS A 62 5.55 4.63 5.01
N LEU A 63 4.40 4.84 4.38
CA LEU A 63 4.26 5.60 3.14
C LEU A 63 3.41 6.83 3.38
N ASP A 64 3.90 7.97 2.91
CA ASP A 64 3.15 9.22 2.91
C ASP A 64 2.13 9.24 1.76
N GLY A 65 0.91 9.68 2.05
CA GLY A 65 -0.15 9.82 1.06
C GLY A 65 -1.52 9.44 1.61
N ASN A 66 -2.49 9.33 0.70
CA ASN A 66 -3.84 8.88 1.03
C ASN A 66 -4.01 7.43 0.57
N PHE A 67 -4.08 6.52 1.54
CA PHE A 67 -4.22 5.08 1.32
C PHE A 67 -5.44 4.58 2.07
N ASP A 68 -6.11 3.58 1.49
CA ASP A 68 -7.28 2.94 2.07
C ASP A 68 -7.10 1.41 2.01
N GLY A 69 -7.61 0.70 3.01
CA GLY A 69 -7.52 -0.75 3.17
C GLY A 69 -7.97 -1.24 4.55
N GLY A 70 -7.09 -1.84 5.34
CA GLY A 70 -7.43 -2.40 6.67
C GLY A 70 -7.36 -1.39 7.83
N ASP A 71 -7.50 -1.86 9.08
CA ASP A 71 -7.46 -1.02 10.29
C ASP A 71 -6.08 -0.32 10.47
N GLY A 72 -4.99 -0.90 9.96
CA GLY A 72 -3.63 -0.40 10.08
C GLY A 72 -2.99 -0.69 11.44
N ALA A 73 -3.66 -1.46 12.30
CA ALA A 73 -3.17 -1.82 13.62
C ALA A 73 -1.80 -2.51 13.55
N ASN A 74 -0.93 -2.20 14.50
CA ASN A 74 0.40 -2.75 14.60
C ASN A 74 0.89 -2.79 16.05
N ALA A 75 1.80 -3.72 16.34
CA ALA A 75 2.50 -3.80 17.61
C ALA A 75 3.90 -4.42 17.43
N LEU A 76 4.74 -4.24 18.45
CA LEU A 76 6.02 -4.94 18.53
C LEU A 76 5.78 -6.37 19.01
N ASP A 77 6.42 -7.35 18.37
CA ASP A 77 6.45 -8.72 18.84
C ASP A 77 7.50 -8.94 19.94
N ALA A 78 7.66 -10.20 20.37
CA ALA A 78 8.63 -10.59 21.40
C ALA A 78 10.10 -10.34 21.00
N ASP A 79 10.38 -10.25 19.71
CA ASP A 79 11.71 -9.97 19.15
C ASP A 79 11.93 -8.46 18.91
N GLY A 80 10.94 -7.63 19.23
CA GLY A 80 10.98 -6.17 19.03
C GLY A 80 10.77 -5.75 17.57
N LEU A 81 10.18 -6.61 16.74
CA LEU A 81 9.87 -6.33 15.34
C LEU A 81 8.45 -5.76 15.23
N LEU A 82 8.29 -4.70 14.42
CA LEU A 82 7.00 -4.07 14.21
C LEU A 82 6.17 -4.88 13.20
N ARG A 83 5.00 -5.36 13.62
CA ARG A 83 4.10 -6.22 12.83
C ARG A 83 2.70 -5.67 12.72
N GLY A 84 2.04 -5.92 11.60
CA GLY A 84 0.68 -5.45 11.30
C GLY A 84 -0.41 -6.51 11.47
N GLU A 85 -1.62 -6.04 11.78
CA GLU A 85 -2.96 -6.67 11.85
C GLU A 85 -3.16 -8.09 12.40
N TYR A 86 -2.14 -8.76 12.94
CA TYR A 86 -2.27 -9.89 13.87
C TYR A 86 -1.04 -9.99 14.77
N ALA A 87 -0.67 -8.92 15.46
CA ALA A 87 0.33 -8.97 16.53
C ALA A 87 -0.27 -9.52 17.83
#